data_AF-A0A971QNC3-F1
#
_entry.id   AF-A0A971QNC3-F1
#
_cell.length_a   1.000
_cell.length_b   1.000
_cell.length_c   1.000
_cell.angle_alpha   90.00
_cell.angle_beta   90.00
_cell.angle_gamma   90.00
#
_symmetry.space_group_name_H-M   'P 1'
#
loop_
_entity.id
_entity.type
_entity.pdbx_description
1 polymer ?
#
loop_
_entity_poly.entity_id
_entity_poly.type
_entity_poly.pdbx_seq_one_letter_code
_entity_poly.pdbx_strand_id
1 'polypeptide(L)'
;MAILQWTNELSVGVEEIDRQHQKMIEIINKLETPMAQEKEKEVLFGVIKELMAYAKIHFKTEEQYFEQFGYEDSNVHKAQHVSFVKKYPNSAKTISQAGAGSL
;
A
#
# COMPACT_ATOMS: atom_id res chain seq x y z
N MET A 1 -10.09 15.06 -7.80
CA MET A 1 -9.48 14.44 -9.00
C MET A 1 -8.99 13.06 -8.55
N ALA A 2 -7.98 12.43 -9.14
CA ALA A 2 -7.35 11.26 -8.50
C ALA A 2 -5.95 11.70 -8.01
N ILE A 3 -5.52 11.22 -6.84
CA ILE A 3 -4.16 11.47 -6.33
C ILE A 3 -3.14 10.80 -7.23
N LEU A 4 -3.44 9.58 -7.63
CA LEU A 4 -2.54 8.74 -8.39
C LEU A 4 -3.30 8.09 -9.54
N GLN A 5 -2.74 8.18 -10.75
CA GLN A 5 -3.32 7.58 -11.95
C GLN A 5 -2.46 6.38 -12.34
N TRP A 6 -3.10 5.28 -12.76
CA TRP A 6 -2.37 4.18 -13.38
C TRP A 6 -1.78 4.63 -14.72
N THR A 7 -0.52 4.30 -14.95
CA THR A 7 0.17 4.50 -16.23
C THR A 7 0.87 3.20 -16.62
N ASN A 8 1.16 3.04 -17.91
CA ASN A 8 1.89 1.86 -18.38
C ASN A 8 3.32 1.78 -17.82
N GLU A 9 3.87 2.88 -17.30
CA GLU A 9 5.18 2.90 -16.63
C GLU A 9 5.18 2.15 -15.29
N LEU A 10 4.00 1.92 -14.70
CA LEU A 10 3.83 1.15 -13.47
C LEU A 10 3.63 -0.35 -13.71
N SER A 11 3.43 -0.76 -14.97
CA SER A 11 3.26 -2.16 -15.34
C SER A 11 4.59 -2.91 -15.25
N VAL A 12 4.52 -4.13 -14.72
CA VAL A 12 5.65 -5.08 -14.72
C VAL A 12 5.46 -6.19 -15.77
N GLY A 13 4.42 -6.10 -16.60
CA GLY A 13 4.11 -7.06 -17.65
C GLY A 13 3.50 -8.38 -17.15
N VAL A 14 3.14 -8.46 -15.86
CA VAL A 14 2.50 -9.63 -15.26
C VAL A 14 1.09 -9.23 -14.85
N GLU A 15 0.08 -9.72 -15.58
CA GLU A 15 -1.31 -9.27 -15.46
C GLU A 15 -1.87 -9.33 -14.02
N GLU A 16 -1.57 -10.39 -13.27
CA GLU A 16 -2.00 -10.48 -11.88
C GLU A 16 -1.36 -9.39 -11.00
N ILE A 17 -0.07 -9.13 -11.19
CA ILE A 17 0.66 -8.14 -10.40
C ILE A 17 0.20 -6.72 -10.76
N ASP A 18 0.01 -6.43 -12.05
CA ASP A 18 -0.50 -5.14 -12.52
C ASP A 18 -1.90 -4.86 -11.94
N ARG A 19 -2.78 -5.86 -11.89
CA ARG A 19 -4.10 -5.72 -11.26
C ARG A 19 -3.99 -5.43 -9.76
N GLN A 20 -3.03 -6.03 -9.07
CA GLN A 20 -2.80 -5.74 -7.66
C GLN A 20 -2.26 -4.32 -7.46
N HIS A 21 -1.34 -3.85 -8.28
CA HIS A 21 -0.86 -2.46 -8.22
C HIS A 21 -1.99 -1.47 -8.51
N GLN A 22 -2.79 -1.69 -9.55
CA GLN A 22 -3.99 -0.89 -9.84
C GLN A 22 -4.94 -0.84 -8.63
N LYS A 23 -5.13 -1.97 -7.95
CA LYS A 23 -5.96 -2.00 -6.74
C LYS A 23 -5.38 -1.17 -5.60
N MET A 24 -4.07 -1.14 -5.42
CA MET A 24 -3.42 -0.24 -4.46
C MET A 24 -3.66 1.22 -4.80
N ILE A 25 -3.57 1.59 -6.08
CA ILE A 25 -3.89 2.94 -6.56
C ILE A 25 -5.34 3.31 -6.24
N GLU A 26 -6.29 2.41 -6.49
CA GLU A 26 -7.70 2.63 -6.12
C GLU A 26 -7.87 2.89 -4.61
N ILE A 27 -7.18 2.13 -3.76
CA ILE A 27 -7.21 2.31 -2.31
C ILE A 27 -6.68 3.70 -1.93
N ILE A 28 -5.54 4.10 -2.49
CA ILE A 28 -4.94 5.44 -2.26
C ILE A 28 -5.89 6.55 -2.69
N ASN A 29 -6.55 6.39 -3.86
CA ASN A 29 -7.45 7.39 -4.40
C ASN A 29 -8.74 7.60 -3.59
N LYS A 30 -9.07 6.73 -2.63
CA LYS A 30 -10.19 6.97 -1.69
C LYS A 30 -10.00 8.24 -0.86
N LEU A 31 -8.76 8.70 -0.70
CA LEU A 31 -8.42 9.98 -0.04
C LEU A 31 -8.96 11.21 -0.78
N GLU A 32 -9.35 11.11 -2.05
CA GLU A 32 -9.92 12.23 -2.83
C GLU A 32 -11.38 12.52 -2.48
N THR A 33 -12.01 11.70 -1.64
CA THR A 33 -13.42 11.87 -1.28
C THR A 33 -13.60 13.19 -0.51
N PRO A 34 -14.40 14.16 -1.02
CA PRO A 34 -14.66 15.40 -0.29
C PRO A 34 -15.37 15.09 1.02
N MET A 35 -14.84 15.58 2.14
CA MET A 35 -15.40 15.34 3.46
C MET A 35 -15.18 16.50 4.41
N ALA A 36 -16.01 16.57 5.46
CA ALA A 36 -15.82 17.51 6.54
C ALA A 36 -14.46 17.25 7.21
N GLN A 37 -13.75 18.32 7.60
CA GLN A 37 -12.40 18.26 8.20
C GLN A 37 -12.30 17.28 9.37
N GLU A 38 -13.37 17.13 10.15
CA GLU A 38 -13.44 16.22 11.29
C GLU A 38 -13.31 14.73 10.91
N LYS A 39 -13.62 14.35 9.66
CA LYS A 39 -13.57 12.97 9.15
C LYS A 39 -12.30 12.65 8.34
N GLU A 40 -11.51 13.66 7.98
CA GLU A 40 -10.30 13.47 7.16
C GLU A 40 -9.31 12.50 7.82
N LYS A 41 -9.11 12.63 9.14
CA LYS A 41 -8.24 11.73 9.89
C LYS A 41 -8.75 10.29 9.84
N GLU A 42 -10.03 10.06 10.12
CA GLU A 42 -10.63 8.72 10.11
C GLU A 42 -10.49 8.02 8.76
N VAL A 43 -10.69 8.76 7.67
CA VAL A 43 -10.54 8.22 6.32
C VAL A 43 -9.07 7.95 5.99
N LEU A 44 -8.15 8.84 6.36
CA LEU A 44 -6.72 8.58 6.23
C LEU A 44 -6.31 7.29 6.95
N PHE A 45 -6.78 7.07 8.18
CA PHE A 45 -6.53 5.84 8.91
C PHE A 45 -7.12 4.61 8.22
N GLY A 46 -8.36 4.72 7.73
CA GLY A 46 -9.04 3.65 7.00
C GLY A 46 -8.26 3.24 5.76
N VAL A 47 -7.87 4.21 4.94
CA VAL A 47 -7.08 4.00 3.72
C VAL A 47 -5.74 3.36 4.03
N ILE A 48 -5.00 3.87 5.02
CA ILE A 48 -3.70 3.31 5.39
C ILE A 48 -3.83 1.88 5.89
N LYS A 49 -4.85 1.59 6.71
CA LYS A 49 -5.11 0.23 7.20
C LYS A 49 -5.42 -0.72 6.05
N GLU A 50 -6.26 -0.30 5.11
CA GLU A 50 -6.61 -1.09 3.93
C GLU A 50 -5.40 -1.32 3.02
N LEU A 51 -4.63 -0.27 2.74
CA LEU A 51 -3.43 -0.34 1.91
C LEU A 51 -2.39 -1.28 2.51
N MET A 52 -2.13 -1.20 3.82
CA MET A 52 -1.19 -2.11 4.48
C MET A 52 -1.66 -3.56 4.50
N ALA A 53 -2.97 -3.80 4.61
CA ALA A 53 -3.52 -5.14 4.52
C ALA A 53 -3.35 -5.70 3.10
N TYR A 54 -3.63 -4.89 2.08
CA TYR A 54 -3.53 -5.28 0.68
C TYR A 54 -2.08 -5.45 0.21
N ALA A 55 -1.16 -4.60 0.67
CA ALA A 55 0.27 -4.74 0.39
C ALA A 55 0.83 -6.09 0.84
N LYS A 56 0.39 -6.61 2.00
CA LYS A 56 0.79 -7.96 2.47
C LYS A 56 0.28 -9.08 1.56
N ILE A 57 -0.90 -8.93 0.99
CA ILE A 57 -1.45 -9.90 0.03
C ILE A 57 -0.61 -9.87 -1.24
N HIS A 58 -0.34 -8.68 -1.76
CA HIS A 58 0.49 -8.48 -2.95
C HIS A 58 1.91 -9.04 -2.79
N PHE A 59 2.60 -8.70 -1.70
CA PHE A 59 3.93 -9.23 -1.42
C PHE A 59 3.93 -10.75 -1.36
N LYS A 60 2.91 -11.36 -0.75
CA LYS A 60 2.79 -12.82 -0.73
C LYS A 60 2.65 -13.40 -2.14
N THR A 61 1.86 -12.79 -3.02
CA THR A 61 1.73 -13.23 -4.42
C THR A 61 3.06 -13.14 -5.15
N GLU A 62 3.75 -12.01 -5.06
CA GLU A 62 5.07 -11.85 -5.69
C GLU A 62 6.08 -12.87 -5.15
N GLU A 63 6.11 -13.08 -3.84
CA GLU A 63 7.01 -14.04 -3.21
C GLU A 63 6.75 -15.49 -3.64
N GLN A 64 5.47 -15.85 -3.85
CA GLN A 64 5.10 -17.14 -4.44
C GLN A 64 5.60 -17.25 -5.88
N TYR A 65 5.50 -16.19 -6.67
CA TYR A 65 6.02 -16.16 -8.05
C TYR A 65 7.54 -16.23 -8.07
N PHE A 66 8.22 -15.56 -7.15
CA PHE A 66 9.67 -15.64 -7.03
C PHE A 66 10.14 -17.07 -6.80
N GLU A 67 9.46 -17.81 -5.92
CA GLU A 67 9.74 -19.22 -5.65
C GLU A 67 9.39 -20.13 -6.84
N GLN A 68 8.21 -19.92 -7.43
CA GLN A 68 7.71 -20.75 -8.54
C GLN A 68 8.56 -20.61 -9.80
N PHE A 69 9.05 -19.41 -10.10
CA PHE A 69 9.77 -19.11 -11.35
C PHE A 69 11.28 -18.93 -11.15
N GLY A 70 11.79 -19.09 -9.93
CA GLY A 70 13.23 -19.01 -9.64
C GLY A 70 13.81 -17.61 -9.85
N TYR A 71 13.12 -16.57 -9.37
CA TYR A 71 13.61 -15.19 -9.46
C TYR A 71 14.91 -15.01 -8.66
N GLU A 72 15.97 -14.61 -9.36
CA GLU A 72 17.34 -14.55 -8.83
C GLU A 72 17.46 -13.63 -7.61
N ASP A 73 16.79 -12.48 -7.64
CA ASP A 73 16.85 -11.46 -6.58
C ASP A 73 15.77 -11.65 -5.49
N SER A 74 15.14 -12.82 -5.43
CA SER A 74 14.04 -13.11 -4.49
C SER A 74 14.35 -12.78 -3.03
N ASN A 75 15.57 -13.08 -2.57
CA ASN A 75 15.99 -12.82 -1.19
C ASN A 75 16.08 -11.32 -0.89
N VAL A 76 16.63 -10.54 -1.83
CA VAL A 76 16.77 -9.09 -1.67
C VAL A 76 15.39 -8.43 -1.69
N HIS A 77 14.52 -8.85 -2.61
CA HIS A 77 13.17 -8.30 -2.72
C HIS A 77 12.31 -8.63 -1.49
N LYS A 78 12.33 -9.88 -1.01
CA LYS A 78 11.68 -10.30 0.25
C LYS A 78 12.15 -9.45 1.44
N ALA A 79 13.44 -9.14 1.53
CA ALA A 79 13.96 -8.29 2.59
C ALA A 79 13.39 -6.86 2.53
N GLN A 80 13.14 -6.32 1.33
CA GLN A 80 12.49 -5.02 1.14
C GLN A 80 11.03 -5.07 1.62
N HIS A 81 10.28 -6.14 1.33
CA HIS A 81 8.92 -6.33 1.85
C HIS A 81 8.88 -6.37 3.38
N VAL A 82 9.78 -7.15 3.98
CA VAL A 82 9.91 -7.24 5.44
C VAL A 82 10.26 -5.88 6.04
N SER A 83 11.19 -5.15 5.44
CA SER A 83 11.57 -3.80 5.87
C SER A 83 10.40 -2.82 5.80
N PHE A 84 9.64 -2.84 4.70
CA PHE A 84 8.44 -2.02 4.53
C PHE A 84 7.41 -2.29 5.63
N VAL A 85 7.06 -3.55 5.86
CA VAL A 85 6.08 -3.92 6.90
C VAL A 85 6.59 -3.56 8.31
N LYS A 86 7.89 -3.72 8.58
CA LYS A 86 8.51 -3.34 9.85
C LYS A 86 8.57 -1.82 10.08
N LYS A 87 8.73 -1.03 9.02
CA LYS A 87 8.73 0.44 9.09
C LYS A 87 7.33 1.00 9.36
N TYR A 88 6.31 0.29 8.91
CA TYR A 88 4.90 0.70 9.04
C TYR A 88 4.05 -0.35 9.79
N PRO A 89 4.48 -0.84 10.97
CA PRO A 89 3.83 -1.97 11.65
C PRO A 89 2.45 -1.57 12.21
N ASN A 90 2.27 -0.26 12.44
CA ASN A 90 1.08 0.38 12.98
C ASN A 90 0.88 1.75 12.31
N SER A 91 1.08 1.88 11.00
CA SER A 91 0.91 3.18 10.31
C SER A 91 -0.47 3.81 10.57
N ALA A 92 -1.51 3.01 10.82
CA ALA A 92 -2.82 3.48 11.26
C ALA A 92 -2.91 3.90 12.76
N LYS A 93 -1.96 3.54 13.62
CA LYS A 93 -1.93 3.94 15.05
C LYS A 93 -1.01 5.14 15.28
N THR A 94 0.11 5.22 14.56
CA THR A 94 1.11 6.30 14.71
C THR A 94 0.55 7.67 14.31
N ILE A 95 -0.30 7.74 13.28
CA ILE A 95 -0.93 9.00 12.88
C ILE A 95 -1.97 9.46 13.93
N SER A 96 -2.52 8.56 14.77
CA SER A 96 -3.54 8.91 15.77
C SER A 96 -2.95 9.61 16.99
N GLN A 97 -1.65 9.40 17.24
CA GLN A 97 -0.93 10.00 18.35
C GLN A 97 -0.25 11.33 17.96
N ALA A 98 0.12 11.51 16.68
CA ALA A 98 0.73 12.74 16.19
C ALA A 98 -0.24 13.93 16.09
N GLY A 99 -1.56 13.68 16.11
CA GLY A 99 -2.59 14.71 15.99
C GLY A 99 -3.16 15.27 17.30
N ALA A 100 -2.64 14.85 18.46
CA ALA A 100 -3.10 15.30 19.79
C ALA A 100 -2.21 16.38 20.42
N GLY A 101 -1.14 16.82 19.73
CA GLY A 101 -0.12 17.73 20.26
C GLY A 101 -0.08 19.11 19.60
N SER A 102 -1.17 19.58 19.00
CA SER A 102 -1.25 20.93 18.44
C SER A 102 -2.64 21.53 18.64
N LEU A 103 -2.93 21.88 19.89
CA LEU A 103 -3.77 23.01 20.29
C LEU A 103 -3.00 23.79 21.36
#